data_AF-F7UXR2-F1
#
_entry.id   AF-F7UXR2-F1
#
_cell.length_a   1.000
_cell.length_b   1.000
_cell.length_c   1.000
_cell.angle_alpha   90.00
_cell.angle_beta   90.00
_cell.angle_gamma   90.00
#
_symmetry.space_group_name_H-M   'P 1'
#
loop_
_entity.id
_entity.type
_entity.pdbx_description
1 polymer ?
#
loop_
_entity_poly.entity_id
_entity_poly.type
_entity_poly.pdbx_seq_one_letter_code
_entity_poly.pdbx_strand_id
1 'polypeptide(L)'
;MGFFNRIGFFDVPRSMSELYKPAPKKFTYSSVLNKEILERRAADIAELTGRSVSLVIEDTLIERLLPHDEHAQHYTSAVLFGKKCSVSSGEWNDYRIKDALSDIFTHISAGVNWQPKYTNSKPLVDFTYMLFQAHEPSFNTSRRKAYPTPLDELTYDFDSLCSVLETEAKQDIVPGLEAQARRARNLLYPGIKNASVEPLTLIELIVSNWQALEKSTHTFRVLHHILAACCPWEDTAAERARFQGVCESVMSKWTRDEEEEKLRKAQAEIETTLVKHIIADGDYVLAPSSWCLVNPEDAPYAQYAGVIEIKGGERYKAPHFLFFLKDHDVKDITNSERDEIIDAAASIWPDLRKVQADEVALEYGPDGGIANMAEYSAAPCIGMFGLFDQGEYPLGEPPFGAEIVRVNNDKCGKGGER
;
A
#
# COMPACT_ATOMS: atom_id res chain seq x y z
N MET A 1 18.33 15.30 4.42
CA MET A 1 17.88 16.71 4.43
C MET A 1 16.64 16.78 3.58
N GLY A 2 15.47 16.78 4.21
CA GLY A 2 14.19 16.76 3.51
C GLY A 2 13.96 18.10 2.81
N PHE A 3 13.84 18.06 1.48
CA PHE A 3 13.16 19.11 0.75
C PHE A 3 11.70 19.06 1.17
N PHE A 4 11.29 19.89 2.13
CA PHE A 4 9.88 20.22 2.28
C PHE A 4 9.45 20.89 0.97
N ASN A 5 8.71 20.17 0.14
CA ASN A 5 7.96 20.75 -0.96
C ASN A 5 7.02 21.79 -0.33
N ARG A 6 7.40 23.09 -0.40
CA ARG A 6 6.64 24.27 0.04
C ARG A 6 5.12 24.04 -0.02
N ILE A 7 4.44 23.62 1.06
CA ILE A 7 2.99 23.32 1.06
C ILE A 7 2.51 22.97 -0.38
N GLY A 8 3.18 21.98 -0.99
CA GLY A 8 3.33 21.91 -2.46
C GLY A 8 2.07 21.46 -3.17
N PHE A 9 1.01 21.25 -2.41
CA PHE A 9 -0.27 20.75 -2.86
C PHE A 9 -1.19 21.85 -3.41
N PHE A 10 -0.82 23.13 -3.25
CA PHE A 10 -1.56 24.24 -3.85
C PHE A 10 -0.68 24.97 -4.86
N ASP A 11 -0.94 24.72 -6.16
CA ASP A 11 -0.46 25.59 -7.24
C ASP A 11 -1.02 27.01 -7.04
N VAL A 12 -0.28 27.84 -6.30
CA VAL A 12 -0.48 29.28 -6.21
C VAL A 12 0.03 29.87 -7.53
N PRO A 13 -0.84 30.43 -8.39
CA PRO A 13 -0.39 30.98 -9.67
C PRO A 13 0.63 32.12 -9.45
N ARG A 14 1.56 32.32 -10.40
CA ARG A 14 2.44 33.51 -10.43
C ARG A 14 1.67 34.82 -10.25
N SER A 15 0.42 34.90 -10.74
CA SER A 15 -0.44 36.08 -10.57
C SER A 15 -0.83 36.38 -9.12
N MET A 16 -0.93 35.38 -8.23
CA MET A 16 -1.17 35.61 -6.79
C MET A 16 0.09 36.04 -6.05
N SER A 17 1.28 35.56 -6.44
CA SER A 17 2.56 36.05 -5.90
C SER A 17 2.84 37.51 -6.22
N GLU A 18 2.23 38.03 -7.31
CA GLU A 18 2.30 39.44 -7.70
C GLU A 18 1.15 40.30 -7.11
N LEU A 19 -0.04 39.71 -6.88
CA LEU A 19 -1.22 40.42 -6.34
C LEU A 19 -1.26 40.51 -4.80
N TYR A 20 -0.61 39.60 -4.07
CA TYR A 20 -0.57 39.60 -2.62
C TYR A 20 0.87 39.40 -2.12
N LYS A 21 1.64 40.49 -2.01
CA LYS A 21 2.79 40.47 -1.11
C LYS A 21 2.26 40.21 0.31
N PRO A 22 2.67 39.12 0.99
CA PRO A 22 2.22 38.86 2.34
C PRO A 22 2.59 40.06 3.22
N ALA A 23 1.59 40.60 3.92
CA ALA A 23 1.82 41.73 4.81
C ALA A 23 2.83 41.32 5.90
N PRO A 24 3.79 42.18 6.26
CA PRO A 24 4.77 41.85 7.29
C PRO A 24 4.05 41.57 8.61
N LYS A 25 4.25 40.37 9.16
CA LYS A 25 3.73 40.02 10.49
C LYS A 25 4.71 40.50 11.55
N LYS A 26 4.27 41.38 12.43
CA LYS A 26 5.04 41.79 13.61
C LYS A 26 4.81 40.82 14.77
N PHE A 27 5.88 40.25 15.31
CA PHE A 27 5.84 39.46 16.54
C PHE A 27 5.97 40.38 17.75
N THR A 28 5.14 40.14 18.76
CA THR A 28 5.29 40.79 20.08
C THR A 28 5.75 39.73 21.06
N TYR A 29 7.00 39.84 21.51
CA TYR A 29 7.61 38.89 22.44
C TYR A 29 7.14 39.14 23.86
N SER A 30 6.98 38.06 24.65
CA SER A 30 6.57 38.15 26.05
C SER A 30 7.66 38.76 26.96
N SER A 31 8.92 38.75 26.54
CA SER A 31 10.04 39.40 27.23
C SER A 31 11.16 39.76 26.27
N VAL A 32 12.03 40.70 26.68
CA VAL A 32 13.25 41.05 25.93
C VAL A 32 14.17 39.82 25.80
N LEU A 33 14.31 39.02 26.85
CA LEU A 33 15.15 37.82 26.82
C LEU A 33 14.67 36.81 25.77
N ASN A 34 13.36 36.57 25.68
CA ASN A 34 12.79 35.65 24.69
C ASN A 34 13.04 36.16 23.26
N LYS A 35 12.94 37.46 23.04
CA LYS A 35 13.30 38.07 21.75
C LYS A 35 14.74 37.75 21.39
N GLU A 36 15.69 38.07 22.26
CA GLU A 36 17.13 37.89 21.99
C GLU A 36 17.48 36.43 21.72
N ILE A 37 16.94 35.49 22.51
CA ILE A 37 17.20 34.04 22.33
C ILE A 37 16.65 33.56 20.98
N LEU A 38 15.39 33.88 20.67
CA LEU A 38 14.73 33.39 19.47
C LEU A 38 15.30 34.02 18.19
N GLU A 39 15.56 35.33 18.18
CA GLU A 39 16.14 36.02 17.02
C GLU A 39 17.57 35.55 16.76
N ARG A 40 18.41 35.41 17.80
CA ARG A 40 19.78 34.91 17.64
C ARG A 40 19.80 33.47 17.15
N ARG A 41 18.97 32.59 17.71
CA ARG A 41 18.91 31.20 17.26
C ARG A 41 18.40 31.08 15.83
N ALA A 42 17.41 31.87 15.44
CA ALA A 42 16.91 31.88 14.07
C ALA A 42 17.98 32.41 13.08
N ALA A 43 18.77 33.42 13.48
CA ALA A 43 19.91 33.92 12.71
C ALA A 43 21.00 32.86 12.53
N ASP A 44 21.38 32.15 13.59
CA ASP A 44 22.38 31.07 13.52
C ASP A 44 21.92 29.96 12.54
N ILE A 45 20.64 29.55 12.61
CA ILE A 45 20.09 28.53 11.71
C ILE A 45 20.03 29.05 10.27
N ALA A 46 19.66 30.31 10.07
CA ALA A 46 19.59 30.94 8.76
C ALA A 46 20.98 30.97 8.09
N GLU A 47 22.02 31.34 8.84
CA GLU A 47 23.42 31.34 8.38
C GLU A 47 23.88 29.91 8.03
N LEU A 48 23.63 28.93 8.90
CA LEU A 48 24.02 27.54 8.68
C LEU A 48 23.32 26.89 7.48
N THR A 49 22.08 27.29 7.18
CA THR A 49 21.27 26.70 6.10
C THR A 49 21.29 27.51 4.81
N GLY A 50 21.94 28.68 4.80
CA GLY A 50 21.91 29.61 3.65
C GLY A 50 20.51 30.16 3.34
N ARG A 51 19.65 30.26 4.37
CA ARG A 51 18.25 30.71 4.26
C ARG A 51 18.05 32.08 4.91
N SER A 52 16.87 32.69 4.71
CA SER A 52 16.51 33.90 5.45
C SER A 52 15.95 33.56 6.83
N VAL A 53 16.11 34.46 7.80
CA VAL A 53 15.52 34.32 9.14
C VAL A 53 14.00 34.14 9.06
N SER A 54 13.33 34.88 8.17
CA SER A 54 11.89 34.75 7.96
C SER A 54 11.50 33.34 7.50
N LEU A 55 12.27 32.74 6.59
CA LEU A 55 12.01 31.37 6.11
C LEU A 55 12.25 30.34 7.21
N VAL A 56 13.29 30.50 8.02
CA VAL A 56 13.53 29.63 9.19
C VAL A 56 12.35 29.68 10.17
N ILE A 57 11.83 30.88 10.46
CA ILE A 57 10.67 31.05 11.33
C ILE A 57 9.42 30.41 10.71
N GLU A 58 9.17 30.65 9.43
CA GLU A 58 8.02 30.08 8.70
C GLU A 58 8.06 28.55 8.68
N ASP A 59 9.18 27.96 8.27
CA ASP A 59 9.39 26.50 8.24
C ASP A 59 9.17 25.91 9.65
N THR A 60 9.72 26.55 10.69
CA THR A 60 9.56 26.10 12.08
C THR A 60 8.09 26.16 12.52
N LEU A 61 7.35 27.21 12.14
CA LEU A 61 5.93 27.33 12.49
C LEU A 61 5.08 26.31 11.74
N ILE A 62 5.33 26.10 10.45
CA ILE A 62 4.63 25.09 9.64
C ILE A 62 4.87 23.71 10.25
N GLU A 63 6.12 23.34 10.51
CA GLU A 63 6.52 22.06 11.10
C GLU A 63 5.87 21.83 12.48
N ARG A 64 5.63 22.89 13.24
CA ARG A 64 5.07 22.80 14.60
C ARG A 64 3.56 22.91 14.67
N LEU A 65 2.92 23.57 13.71
CA LEU A 65 1.49 23.85 13.73
C LEU A 65 0.68 22.91 12.84
N LEU A 66 1.29 22.31 11.82
CA LEU A 66 0.62 21.40 10.90
C LEU A 66 1.11 19.95 11.08
N PRO A 67 0.29 18.97 10.67
CA PRO A 67 0.71 17.59 10.53
C PRO A 67 2.03 17.41 9.76
N HIS A 68 2.79 16.41 10.15
CA HIS A 68 3.97 15.97 9.39
C HIS A 68 3.59 15.04 8.24
N ASP A 69 2.58 14.20 8.43
CA ASP A 69 2.07 13.31 7.40
C ASP A 69 1.43 14.09 6.25
N GLU A 70 1.80 13.78 5.00
CA GLU A 70 1.38 14.53 3.82
C GLU A 70 -0.15 14.50 3.61
N HIS A 71 -0.78 13.34 3.85
CA HIS A 71 -2.23 13.20 3.75
C HIS A 71 -2.93 14.04 4.84
N ALA A 72 -2.48 13.94 6.09
CA ALA A 72 -3.05 14.74 7.18
C ALA A 72 -2.86 16.24 6.94
N GLN A 73 -1.68 16.64 6.45
CA GLN A 73 -1.37 18.02 6.14
C GLN A 73 -2.26 18.56 5.02
N HIS A 74 -2.53 17.76 3.98
CA HIS A 74 -3.40 18.12 2.87
C HIS A 74 -4.80 18.54 3.36
N TYR A 75 -5.46 17.68 4.14
CA TYR A 75 -6.84 17.95 4.59
C TYR A 75 -6.91 19.04 5.66
N THR A 76 -5.99 19.05 6.63
CA THR A 76 -5.99 20.05 7.71
C THR A 76 -5.69 21.45 7.21
N SER A 77 -4.78 21.59 6.25
CA SER A 77 -4.47 22.88 5.62
C SER A 77 -5.64 23.39 4.78
N ALA A 78 -6.33 22.49 4.05
CA ALA A 78 -7.52 22.86 3.28
C ALA A 78 -8.66 23.38 4.17
N VAL A 79 -8.85 22.81 5.37
CA VAL A 79 -9.84 23.31 6.34
C VAL A 79 -9.48 24.70 6.88
N LEU A 80 -8.21 25.05 6.95
CA LEU A 80 -7.76 26.36 7.46
C LEU A 80 -7.83 27.46 6.39
N PHE A 81 -7.57 27.12 5.12
CA PHE A 81 -7.38 28.10 4.06
C PHE A 81 -8.47 28.06 2.97
N GLY A 82 -9.29 27.01 2.94
CA GLY A 82 -10.22 26.72 1.84
C GLY A 82 -9.62 25.73 0.83
N LYS A 83 -10.41 25.36 -0.18
CA LYS A 83 -9.96 24.51 -1.30
C LYS A 83 -10.20 25.22 -2.63
N LYS A 84 -9.22 25.15 -3.53
CA LYS A 84 -9.31 25.71 -4.88
C LYS A 84 -10.24 24.85 -5.74
N CYS A 85 -11.25 25.46 -6.37
CA CYS A 85 -12.07 24.76 -7.34
C CYS A 85 -11.33 24.65 -8.68
N SER A 86 -11.30 23.45 -9.27
CA SER A 86 -10.56 23.16 -10.51
C SER A 86 -11.19 23.74 -11.79
N VAL A 87 -12.35 24.39 -11.68
CA VAL A 87 -13.14 24.82 -12.85
C VAL A 87 -13.20 26.35 -12.88
N SER A 88 -12.32 26.92 -13.70
CA SER A 88 -12.35 28.25 -14.32
C SER A 88 -12.39 29.55 -13.49
N SER A 89 -12.80 29.57 -12.21
CA SER A 89 -12.89 30.84 -11.45
C SER A 89 -11.60 31.25 -10.73
N GLY A 90 -10.72 30.30 -10.40
CA GLY A 90 -9.57 30.57 -9.53
C GLY A 90 -9.94 31.00 -8.11
N GLU A 91 -11.24 30.96 -7.77
CA GLU A 91 -11.76 31.34 -6.46
C GLU A 91 -11.57 30.20 -5.46
N TRP A 92 -11.21 30.58 -4.24
CA TRP A 92 -11.14 29.68 -3.10
C TRP A 92 -12.53 29.52 -2.53
N ASN A 93 -12.99 28.27 -2.46
CA ASN A 93 -14.26 27.96 -1.83
C ASN A 93 -14.04 27.72 -0.33
N ASP A 94 -15.06 28.10 0.43
CA ASP A 94 -15.17 27.70 1.83
C ASP A 94 -15.09 26.18 1.91
N TYR A 95 -14.20 25.67 2.75
CA TYR A 95 -13.91 24.25 2.88
C TYR A 95 -13.80 23.92 4.36
N ARG A 96 -14.74 23.12 4.84
CA ARG A 96 -14.95 22.84 6.25
C ARG A 96 -14.53 21.42 6.60
N ILE A 97 -14.51 21.09 7.90
CA ILE A 97 -14.23 19.74 8.39
C ILE A 97 -15.15 18.71 7.71
N LYS A 98 -16.42 19.04 7.50
CA LYS A 98 -17.34 18.13 6.79
C LYS A 98 -16.92 17.83 5.35
N ASP A 99 -16.36 18.80 4.64
CA ASP A 99 -15.93 18.66 3.25
C ASP A 99 -14.64 17.84 3.20
N ALA A 100 -13.76 18.06 4.18
CA ALA A 100 -12.57 17.24 4.38
C ALA A 100 -12.92 15.77 4.70
N LEU A 101 -13.81 15.52 5.66
CA LEU A 101 -14.27 14.17 5.99
C LEU A 101 -14.97 13.51 4.79
N SER A 102 -15.76 14.29 4.04
CA SER A 102 -16.42 13.84 2.82
C SER A 102 -15.39 13.35 1.78
N ASP A 103 -14.37 14.15 1.47
CA ASP A 103 -13.29 13.79 0.55
C ASP A 103 -12.46 12.59 1.08
N ILE A 104 -12.20 12.55 2.38
CA ILE A 104 -11.49 11.45 3.05
C ILE A 104 -12.25 10.13 2.87
N PHE A 105 -13.56 10.13 3.10
CA PHE A 105 -14.36 8.91 2.94
C PHE A 105 -14.51 8.50 1.48
N THR A 106 -14.58 9.44 0.54
CA THR A 106 -14.45 9.12 -0.89
C THR A 106 -13.12 8.43 -1.18
N HIS A 107 -12.01 8.95 -0.66
CA HIS A 107 -10.68 8.36 -0.84
C HIS A 107 -10.58 6.94 -0.26
N ILE A 108 -11.12 6.72 0.95
CA ILE A 108 -11.16 5.40 1.58
C ILE A 108 -12.03 4.43 0.75
N SER A 109 -13.13 4.90 0.16
CA SER A 109 -14.03 4.07 -0.65
C SER A 109 -13.45 3.63 -2.01
N ALA A 110 -12.31 4.19 -2.42
CA ALA A 110 -11.66 3.92 -3.70
C ALA A 110 -10.79 2.64 -3.70
N GLY A 111 -11.04 1.72 -2.77
CA GLY A 111 -10.37 0.42 -2.75
C GLY A 111 -10.90 -0.54 -3.84
N VAL A 112 -10.41 -1.78 -3.82
CA VAL A 112 -10.69 -2.81 -4.84
C VAL A 112 -11.58 -3.91 -4.28
N ASN A 113 -12.30 -4.63 -5.15
CA ASN A 113 -13.16 -5.76 -4.77
C ASN A 113 -14.19 -5.41 -3.66
N TRP A 114 -14.75 -4.21 -3.72
CA TRP A 114 -15.68 -3.66 -2.72
C TRP A 114 -15.11 -3.53 -1.30
N GLN A 115 -13.79 -3.68 -1.13
CA GLN A 115 -13.06 -3.43 0.12
C GLN A 115 -12.50 -2.01 0.13
N PRO A 116 -12.46 -1.33 1.30
CA PRO A 116 -11.88 0.00 1.40
C PRO A 116 -10.37 -0.02 1.16
N LYS A 117 -9.82 1.13 0.76
CA LYS A 117 -8.37 1.31 0.59
C LYS A 117 -7.61 1.14 1.92
N TYR A 118 -8.22 1.58 3.03
CA TYR A 118 -7.64 1.52 4.37
C TYR A 118 -8.63 0.99 5.40
N THR A 119 -8.13 0.31 6.43
CA THR A 119 -8.96 -0.38 7.44
C THR A 119 -8.97 0.29 8.81
N ASN A 120 -8.11 1.27 9.07
CA ASN A 120 -7.97 1.96 10.35
C ASN A 120 -8.84 3.24 10.46
N SER A 121 -9.97 3.30 9.77
CA SER A 121 -10.80 4.51 9.62
C SER A 121 -11.77 4.77 10.77
N LYS A 122 -11.91 3.85 11.74
CA LYS A 122 -12.81 4.00 12.89
C LYS A 122 -12.68 5.34 13.64
N PRO A 123 -11.47 5.88 13.91
CA PRO A 123 -11.35 7.19 14.57
C PRO A 123 -11.98 8.35 13.78
N LEU A 124 -11.96 8.31 12.45
CA LEU A 124 -12.63 9.30 11.60
C LEU A 124 -14.15 9.18 11.72
N VAL A 125 -14.66 7.95 11.77
CA VAL A 125 -16.10 7.67 11.93
C VAL A 125 -16.60 8.10 13.30
N ASP A 126 -15.84 7.82 14.36
CA ASP A 126 -16.17 8.26 15.73
C ASP A 126 -16.10 9.78 15.87
N PHE A 127 -15.13 10.41 15.21
CA PHE A 127 -15.07 11.86 15.15
C PHE A 127 -16.26 12.44 14.39
N THR A 128 -16.66 11.84 13.27
CA THR A 128 -17.87 12.22 12.51
C THR A 128 -19.11 12.10 13.39
N TYR A 129 -19.28 10.98 14.08
CA TYR A 129 -20.40 10.78 15.02
C TYR A 129 -20.46 11.87 16.08
N MET A 130 -19.32 12.21 16.70
CA MET A 130 -19.24 13.28 17.70
C MET A 130 -19.63 14.64 17.12
N LEU A 131 -19.24 14.97 15.89
CA LEU A 131 -19.67 16.21 15.23
C LEU A 131 -21.18 16.23 15.00
N PHE A 132 -21.78 15.11 14.59
CA PHE A 132 -23.23 15.04 14.38
C PHE A 132 -24.01 15.16 15.70
N GLN A 133 -23.46 14.67 16.81
CA GLN A 133 -24.04 14.91 18.14
C GLN A 133 -23.95 16.37 18.58
N ALA A 134 -22.90 17.09 18.17
CA ALA A 134 -22.68 18.48 18.57
C ALA A 134 -23.49 19.49 17.73
N HIS A 135 -23.60 19.23 16.42
CA HIS A 135 -24.19 20.18 15.47
C HIS A 135 -25.64 19.88 15.08
N GLU A 136 -26.10 18.64 15.30
CA GLU A 136 -27.43 18.17 14.91
C GLU A 136 -27.86 18.62 13.49
N PRO A 137 -27.03 18.34 12.45
CA PRO A 137 -27.31 18.83 11.10
C PRO A 137 -28.53 18.14 10.50
N SER A 138 -29.15 18.80 9.52
CA SER A 138 -30.31 18.27 8.78
C SER A 138 -30.01 18.11 7.29
N PHE A 139 -30.78 17.25 6.61
CA PHE A 139 -30.65 17.10 5.16
C PHE A 139 -31.09 18.36 4.42
N ASN A 140 -30.28 18.82 3.48
CA ASN A 140 -30.65 19.90 2.59
C ASN A 140 -31.69 19.41 1.57
N THR A 141 -32.94 19.86 1.72
CA THR A 141 -34.05 19.50 0.83
C THR A 141 -34.19 20.42 -0.38
N SER A 142 -33.29 21.41 -0.54
CA SER A 142 -33.33 22.39 -1.64
C SER A 142 -32.96 21.72 -2.98
N ARG A 143 -33.96 21.22 -3.72
CA ARG A 143 -33.73 20.59 -5.03
C ARG A 143 -33.36 21.62 -6.09
N ARG A 144 -32.16 21.48 -6.68
CA ARG A 144 -31.85 22.09 -7.99
C ARG A 144 -32.24 21.11 -9.10
N LYS A 145 -33.06 21.56 -10.06
CA LYS A 145 -33.79 20.72 -11.04
C LYS A 145 -32.96 19.88 -12.03
N ALA A 146 -31.62 19.89 -12.00
CA ALA A 146 -30.82 19.41 -13.13
C ALA A 146 -29.86 18.23 -12.85
N TYR A 147 -29.65 17.80 -11.61
CA TYR A 147 -28.67 16.75 -11.27
C TYR A 147 -29.15 15.89 -10.10
N PRO A 148 -28.72 14.61 -10.01
CA PRO A 148 -28.92 13.82 -8.81
C PRO A 148 -28.37 14.58 -7.61
N THR A 149 -29.20 14.69 -6.57
CA THR A 149 -28.80 15.36 -5.33
C THR A 149 -27.96 14.41 -4.48
N PRO A 150 -27.12 14.91 -3.56
CA PRO A 150 -26.42 14.06 -2.60
C PRO A 150 -27.35 13.12 -1.82
N LEU A 151 -28.62 13.48 -1.64
CA LEU A 151 -29.64 12.63 -1.00
C LEU A 151 -30.10 11.48 -1.91
N ASP A 152 -30.14 11.68 -3.23
CA ASP A 152 -30.44 10.62 -4.20
C ASP A 152 -29.30 9.59 -4.23
N GLU A 153 -28.05 10.05 -4.21
CA GLU A 153 -26.86 9.19 -4.15
C GLU A 153 -26.78 8.45 -2.80
N LEU A 154 -27.05 9.14 -1.69
CA LEU A 154 -27.17 8.52 -0.36
C LEU A 154 -28.20 7.39 -0.37
N THR A 155 -29.36 7.61 -0.98
CA THR A 155 -30.40 6.58 -1.07
C THR A 155 -29.88 5.33 -1.78
N TYR A 156 -29.16 5.50 -2.90
CA TYR A 156 -28.61 4.38 -3.66
C TYR A 156 -27.56 3.59 -2.86
N ASP A 157 -26.57 4.28 -2.28
CA ASP A 157 -25.52 3.61 -1.52
C ASP A 157 -26.02 3.01 -0.20
N PHE A 158 -27.05 3.61 0.42
CA PHE A 158 -27.67 3.06 1.62
C PHE A 158 -28.42 1.75 1.34
N ASP A 159 -28.99 1.58 0.14
CA ASP A 159 -29.57 0.30 -0.27
C ASP A 159 -28.53 -0.82 -0.30
N SER A 160 -27.33 -0.49 -0.80
CA SER A 160 -26.18 -1.40 -0.82
C SER A 160 -25.67 -1.70 0.59
N LEU A 161 -25.60 -0.69 1.47
CA LEU A 161 -25.24 -0.87 2.88
C LEU A 161 -26.22 -1.82 3.61
N CYS A 162 -27.52 -1.69 3.36
CA CYS A 162 -28.52 -2.60 3.92
C CYS A 162 -28.26 -4.04 3.45
N SER A 163 -27.86 -4.25 2.19
CA SER A 163 -27.55 -5.58 1.65
C SER A 163 -26.30 -6.20 2.29
N VAL A 164 -25.32 -5.36 2.66
CA VAL A 164 -24.16 -5.79 3.46
C VAL A 164 -24.64 -6.28 4.83
N LEU A 165 -25.42 -5.46 5.55
CA LEU A 165 -25.95 -5.83 6.87
C LEU A 165 -26.77 -7.13 6.84
N GLU A 166 -27.62 -7.31 5.82
CA GLU A 166 -28.42 -8.53 5.64
C GLU A 166 -27.56 -9.76 5.34
N THR A 167 -26.45 -9.58 4.61
CA THR A 167 -25.52 -10.67 4.30
C THR A 167 -24.73 -11.09 5.54
N GLU A 168 -24.19 -10.12 6.27
CA GLU A 168 -23.48 -10.35 7.53
C GLU A 168 -24.41 -10.94 8.61
N ALA A 169 -25.67 -10.51 8.67
CA ALA A 169 -26.66 -11.06 9.59
C ALA A 169 -26.93 -12.55 9.36
N LYS A 170 -26.88 -13.04 8.11
CA LYS A 170 -27.04 -14.46 7.79
C LYS A 170 -25.88 -15.32 8.28
N GLN A 171 -24.71 -14.71 8.47
CA GLN A 171 -23.51 -15.40 8.97
C GLN A 171 -23.50 -15.51 10.50
N ASP A 172 -24.47 -14.89 11.19
CA ASP A 172 -24.67 -14.90 12.66
C ASP A 172 -23.41 -14.52 13.46
N ILE A 173 -22.59 -13.63 12.91
CA ILE A 173 -21.32 -13.21 13.51
C ILE A 173 -21.54 -12.21 14.66
N VAL A 174 -22.63 -11.43 14.62
CA VAL A 174 -22.90 -10.34 15.57
C VAL A 174 -24.33 -10.44 16.11
N PRO A 175 -24.53 -10.64 17.43
CA PRO A 175 -25.85 -10.71 18.03
C PRO A 175 -26.71 -9.46 17.76
N GLY A 176 -27.95 -9.67 17.33
CA GLY A 176 -28.89 -8.57 17.06
C GLY A 176 -28.72 -7.88 15.70
N LEU A 177 -27.75 -8.28 14.88
CA LEU A 177 -27.50 -7.69 13.56
C LEU A 177 -28.70 -7.84 12.61
N GLU A 178 -29.42 -8.96 12.68
CA GLU A 178 -30.64 -9.17 11.89
C GLU A 178 -31.73 -8.12 12.17
N ALA A 179 -31.89 -7.72 13.45
CA ALA A 179 -32.83 -6.67 13.82
C ALA A 179 -32.37 -5.29 13.31
N GLN A 180 -31.06 -5.02 13.35
CA GLN A 180 -30.49 -3.78 12.80
C GLN A 180 -30.62 -3.73 11.28
N ALA A 181 -30.39 -4.83 10.58
CA ALA A 181 -30.59 -4.96 9.13
C ALA A 181 -32.04 -4.67 8.74
N ARG A 182 -33.01 -5.29 9.44
CA ARG A 182 -34.44 -5.00 9.25
C ARG A 182 -34.79 -3.55 9.52
N ARG A 183 -34.24 -2.95 10.59
CA ARG A 183 -34.45 -1.52 10.91
C ARG A 183 -33.89 -0.63 9.79
N ALA A 184 -32.69 -0.91 9.30
CA ALA A 184 -32.07 -0.16 8.21
C ALA A 184 -32.93 -0.20 6.94
N ARG A 185 -33.35 -1.39 6.51
CA ARG A 185 -34.14 -1.59 5.28
C ARG A 185 -35.56 -1.04 5.38
N ASN A 186 -36.26 -1.32 6.48
CA ASN A 186 -37.71 -1.07 6.55
C ASN A 186 -38.06 0.31 7.13
N LEU A 187 -37.17 0.91 7.91
CA LEU A 187 -37.42 2.19 8.57
C LEU A 187 -36.51 3.30 8.02
N LEU A 188 -35.20 3.09 8.04
CA LEU A 188 -34.25 4.16 7.71
C LEU A 188 -34.21 4.44 6.22
N TYR A 189 -34.14 3.41 5.36
CA TYR A 189 -34.09 3.57 3.90
C TYR A 189 -35.29 4.35 3.32
N PRO A 190 -36.57 4.04 3.67
CA PRO A 190 -37.70 4.88 3.26
C PRO A 190 -37.64 6.30 3.84
N GLY A 191 -37.09 6.46 5.05
CA GLY A 191 -36.90 7.75 5.70
C GLY A 191 -35.91 8.66 4.97
N ILE A 192 -34.82 8.09 4.41
CA ILE A 192 -33.84 8.85 3.60
C ILE A 192 -34.51 9.44 2.36
N LYS A 193 -35.29 8.64 1.62
CA LYS A 193 -35.99 9.10 0.39
C LYS A 193 -36.88 10.31 0.62
N ASN A 194 -37.48 10.40 1.81
CA ASN A 194 -38.38 11.47 2.19
C ASN A 194 -37.71 12.54 3.06
N ALA A 195 -36.38 12.46 3.26
CA ALA A 195 -35.62 13.31 4.18
C ALA A 195 -36.22 13.38 5.60
N SER A 196 -36.87 12.32 6.05
CA SER A 196 -37.59 12.26 7.34
C SER A 196 -36.81 11.52 8.44
N VAL A 197 -35.60 11.05 8.13
CA VAL A 197 -34.69 10.43 9.09
C VAL A 197 -33.61 11.43 9.48
N GLU A 198 -33.24 11.44 10.76
CA GLU A 198 -32.14 12.28 11.23
C GLU A 198 -30.80 11.71 10.76
N PRO A 199 -29.89 12.54 10.22
CA PRO A 199 -28.58 12.07 9.78
C PRO A 199 -27.79 11.38 10.89
N LEU A 200 -27.90 11.84 12.14
CA LEU A 200 -27.27 11.21 13.31
C LEU A 200 -27.68 9.75 13.46
N THR A 201 -28.96 9.41 13.24
CA THR A 201 -29.46 8.02 13.32
C THR A 201 -28.76 7.11 12.32
N LEU A 202 -28.38 7.62 11.14
CA LEU A 202 -27.66 6.84 10.14
C LEU A 202 -26.21 6.60 10.56
N ILE A 203 -25.54 7.61 11.13
CA ILE A 203 -24.18 7.47 11.67
C ILE A 203 -24.17 6.51 12.87
N GLU A 204 -25.17 6.59 13.76
CA GLU A 204 -25.34 5.66 14.89
C GLU A 204 -25.45 4.21 14.44
N LEU A 205 -26.21 3.95 13.38
CA LEU A 205 -26.31 2.61 12.78
C LEU A 205 -24.93 2.12 12.36
N ILE A 206 -24.13 2.96 11.69
CA ILE A 206 -22.79 2.59 11.22
C ILE A 206 -21.86 2.31 12.39
N VAL A 207 -21.81 3.22 13.39
CA VAL A 207 -20.94 3.07 14.57
C VAL A 207 -21.30 1.82 15.36
N SER A 208 -22.60 1.58 15.58
CA SER A 208 -23.09 0.44 16.36
C SER A 208 -22.84 -0.92 15.69
N ASN A 209 -22.69 -0.93 14.36
CA ASN A 209 -22.47 -2.15 13.57
C ASN A 209 -21.10 -2.12 12.86
N TRP A 210 -20.13 -1.39 13.40
CA TRP A 210 -18.85 -1.13 12.74
C TRP A 210 -18.14 -2.42 12.31
N GLN A 211 -18.10 -3.45 13.16
CA GLN A 211 -17.45 -4.73 12.84
C GLN A 211 -17.99 -5.40 11.58
N ALA A 212 -19.30 -5.26 11.30
CA ALA A 212 -19.93 -5.81 10.09
C ALA A 212 -19.74 -4.91 8.86
N LEU A 213 -19.44 -3.62 9.08
CA LEU A 213 -19.47 -2.59 8.05
C LEU A 213 -18.08 -2.08 7.63
N GLU A 214 -17.06 -2.26 8.47
CA GLU A 214 -15.73 -1.65 8.28
C GLU A 214 -15.02 -2.10 7.00
N LYS A 215 -15.37 -3.30 6.51
CA LYS A 215 -14.77 -3.91 5.31
C LYS A 215 -15.50 -3.56 4.01
N SER A 216 -16.56 -2.77 4.07
CA SER A 216 -17.35 -2.43 2.87
C SER A 216 -17.08 -1.02 2.39
N THR A 217 -16.75 -0.86 1.11
CA THR A 217 -16.67 0.47 0.46
C THR A 217 -17.99 1.24 0.57
N HIS A 218 -19.14 0.55 0.59
CA HIS A 218 -20.46 1.18 0.70
C HIS A 218 -20.61 1.97 2.00
N THR A 219 -20.00 1.52 3.10
CA THR A 219 -19.99 2.24 4.38
C THR A 219 -19.42 3.65 4.22
N PHE A 220 -18.30 3.77 3.53
CA PHE A 220 -17.63 5.05 3.33
C PHE A 220 -18.33 5.94 2.32
N ARG A 221 -18.96 5.36 1.28
CA ARG A 221 -19.80 6.12 0.35
C ARG A 221 -21.04 6.71 1.03
N VAL A 222 -21.69 5.92 1.89
CA VAL A 222 -22.80 6.40 2.72
C VAL A 222 -22.34 7.55 3.63
N LEU A 223 -21.20 7.42 4.33
CA LEU A 223 -20.66 8.49 5.17
C LEU A 223 -20.37 9.77 4.39
N HIS A 224 -19.76 9.64 3.20
CA HIS A 224 -19.54 10.74 2.27
C HIS A 224 -20.85 11.43 1.88
N HIS A 225 -21.86 10.69 1.43
CA HIS A 225 -23.12 11.28 1.00
C HIS A 225 -23.95 11.86 2.15
N ILE A 226 -23.87 11.30 3.37
CA ILE A 226 -24.45 11.92 4.57
C ILE A 226 -23.83 13.31 4.78
N LEU A 227 -22.50 13.43 4.79
CA LEU A 227 -21.80 14.70 4.97
C LEU A 227 -22.12 15.71 3.85
N ALA A 228 -22.14 15.26 2.60
CA ALA A 228 -22.45 16.08 1.44
C ALA A 228 -23.90 16.61 1.44
N ALA A 229 -24.84 15.82 1.97
CA ALA A 229 -26.26 16.18 2.03
C ALA A 229 -26.62 17.07 3.23
N CYS A 230 -25.72 17.28 4.19
CA CYS A 230 -26.03 17.95 5.46
C CYS A 230 -25.71 19.46 5.48
N CYS A 231 -26.62 20.23 6.07
CA CYS A 231 -26.47 21.66 6.38
C CYS A 231 -27.40 22.12 7.52
N PRO A 232 -27.16 23.30 8.14
CA PRO A 232 -25.94 24.12 8.07
C PRO A 232 -24.75 23.44 8.76
N TRP A 233 -23.55 23.98 8.58
CA TRP A 233 -22.33 23.45 9.22
C TRP A 233 -21.32 24.56 9.48
N GLU A 234 -20.79 24.64 10.69
CA GLU A 234 -19.74 25.60 11.05
C GLU A 234 -18.70 24.93 11.95
N ASP A 235 -17.43 25.22 11.71
CA ASP A 235 -16.33 24.61 12.47
C ASP A 235 -15.84 25.54 13.59
N THR A 236 -15.76 25.01 14.80
CA THR A 236 -15.07 25.66 15.91
C THR A 236 -13.55 25.45 15.84
N ALA A 237 -12.79 26.31 16.52
CA ALA A 237 -11.34 26.13 16.63
C ALA A 237 -10.95 24.83 17.35
N ALA A 238 -11.75 24.40 18.34
CA ALA A 238 -11.53 23.16 19.07
C ALA A 238 -11.72 21.92 18.18
N GLU A 239 -12.73 21.95 17.30
CA GLU A 239 -12.96 20.86 16.35
C GLU A 239 -11.87 20.79 15.30
N ARG A 240 -11.37 21.93 14.80
CA ARG A 240 -10.22 21.94 13.87
C ARG A 240 -8.98 21.34 14.50
N ALA A 241 -8.68 21.69 15.76
CA ALA A 241 -7.55 21.10 16.48
C ALA A 241 -7.73 19.59 16.70
N ARG A 242 -8.95 19.14 17.02
CA ARG A 242 -9.24 17.71 17.19
C ARG A 242 -9.19 16.96 15.86
N PHE A 243 -9.71 17.54 14.79
CA PHE A 243 -9.64 16.99 13.44
C PHE A 243 -8.19 16.77 13.02
N GLN A 244 -7.30 17.73 13.28
CA GLN A 244 -5.87 17.59 13.03
C GLN A 244 -5.28 16.37 13.76
N GLY A 245 -5.58 16.19 15.04
CA GLY A 245 -5.11 15.02 15.80
C GLY A 245 -5.64 13.69 15.28
N VAL A 246 -6.90 13.65 14.82
CA VAL A 246 -7.50 12.45 14.20
C VAL A 246 -6.85 12.14 12.85
N CYS A 247 -6.65 13.15 12.00
CA CYS A 247 -5.97 13.01 10.71
C CYS A 247 -4.56 12.47 10.89
N GLU A 248 -3.75 13.06 11.79
CA GLU A 248 -2.39 12.57 12.08
C GLU A 248 -2.43 11.10 12.48
N SER A 249 -3.25 10.74 13.48
CA SER A 249 -3.30 9.38 14.00
C SER A 249 -3.71 8.33 12.95
N VAL A 250 -4.60 8.69 12.02
CA VAL A 250 -5.11 7.75 11.02
C VAL A 250 -4.19 7.69 9.81
N MET A 251 -3.74 8.84 9.32
CA MET A 251 -3.07 8.95 8.02
C MET A 251 -1.58 8.65 8.10
N SER A 252 -0.92 8.85 9.25
CA SER A 252 0.45 8.36 9.42
C SER A 252 0.55 6.84 9.25
N LYS A 253 -0.51 6.08 9.60
CA LYS A 253 -0.57 4.65 9.32
C LYS A 253 -0.75 4.37 7.82
N TRP A 254 -1.52 5.19 7.11
CA TRP A 254 -1.67 5.03 5.65
C TRP A 254 -0.34 5.15 4.94
N THR A 255 0.42 6.20 5.27
CA THR A 255 1.76 6.41 4.70
C THR A 255 2.67 5.22 4.94
N ARG A 256 2.70 4.69 6.17
CA ARG A 256 3.48 3.49 6.48
C ARG A 256 3.03 2.27 5.67
N ASP A 257 1.72 2.00 5.65
CA ASP A 257 1.18 0.84 4.94
C ASP A 257 1.46 0.95 3.41
N GLU A 258 1.43 2.16 2.84
CA GLU A 258 1.81 2.40 1.44
C GLU A 258 3.31 2.24 1.18
N GLU A 259 4.18 2.67 2.11
CA GLU A 259 5.63 2.46 2.02
C GLU A 259 6.00 0.98 2.10
N GLU A 260 5.39 0.24 3.01
CA GLU A 260 5.56 -1.21 3.14
C GLU A 260 5.12 -1.94 1.86
N GLU A 261 4.00 -1.54 1.26
CA GLU A 261 3.52 -2.11 0.00
C GLU A 261 4.45 -1.78 -1.18
N LYS A 262 4.96 -0.54 -1.25
CA LYS A 262 5.96 -0.15 -2.26
C LYS A 262 7.22 -0.99 -2.12
N LEU A 263 7.72 -1.19 -0.91
CA LEU A 263 8.89 -2.00 -0.64
C LEU A 263 8.66 -3.47 -1.02
N ARG A 264 7.49 -4.02 -0.67
CA ARG A 264 7.10 -5.40 -1.03
C ARG A 264 7.04 -5.58 -2.55
N LYS A 265 6.44 -4.64 -3.27
CA LYS A 265 6.40 -4.68 -4.74
C LYS A 265 7.78 -4.57 -5.35
N ALA A 266 8.63 -3.67 -4.85
CA ALA A 266 10.01 -3.55 -5.32
C ALA A 266 10.81 -4.83 -5.07
N GLN A 267 10.62 -5.48 -3.91
CA GLN A 267 11.24 -6.77 -3.60
C GLN A 267 10.78 -7.87 -4.56
N ALA A 268 9.48 -7.98 -4.82
CA ALA A 268 8.92 -8.95 -5.77
C ALA A 268 9.38 -8.69 -7.21
N GLU A 269 9.56 -7.43 -7.60
CA GLU A 269 10.12 -7.05 -8.90
C GLU A 269 11.58 -7.49 -9.03
N ILE A 270 12.40 -7.28 -7.99
CA ILE A 270 13.78 -7.79 -7.94
C ILE A 270 13.81 -9.32 -8.07
N GLU A 271 12.94 -10.01 -7.32
CA GLU A 271 12.82 -11.47 -7.35
C GLU A 271 12.44 -12.04 -8.73
N THR A 272 11.82 -11.24 -9.59
CA THR A 272 11.35 -11.68 -10.93
C THR A 272 12.15 -11.08 -12.08
N THR A 273 13.04 -10.13 -11.83
CA THR A 273 13.86 -9.48 -12.87
C THR A 273 14.92 -10.44 -13.39
N LEU A 274 14.83 -10.82 -14.67
CA LEU A 274 15.81 -11.69 -15.32
C LEU A 274 17.09 -10.94 -15.69
N VAL A 275 18.24 -11.54 -15.37
CA VAL A 275 19.58 -11.07 -15.70
C VAL A 275 20.25 -12.08 -16.64
N LYS A 276 21.05 -11.55 -17.57
CA LYS A 276 21.84 -12.34 -18.52
C LYS A 276 23.20 -12.68 -17.91
N HIS A 277 23.50 -13.97 -17.80
CA HIS A 277 24.81 -14.48 -17.45
C HIS A 277 25.44 -15.10 -18.69
N ILE A 278 26.51 -14.48 -19.21
CA ILE A 278 27.18 -14.96 -20.42
C ILE A 278 27.89 -16.27 -20.13
N ILE A 279 27.70 -17.26 -21.01
CA ILE A 279 28.37 -18.56 -20.95
C ILE A 279 29.24 -18.80 -22.19
N ALA A 280 29.73 -20.03 -22.40
CA ALA A 280 30.60 -20.36 -23.53
C ALA A 280 29.98 -19.98 -24.88
N ASP A 281 30.85 -19.75 -25.87
CA ASP A 281 30.48 -19.48 -27.27
C ASP A 281 29.58 -18.24 -27.50
N GLY A 282 29.45 -17.37 -26.49
CA GLY A 282 28.60 -16.17 -26.55
C GLY A 282 27.13 -16.44 -26.26
N ASP A 283 26.79 -17.68 -25.86
CA ASP A 283 25.49 -18.04 -25.31
C ASP A 283 25.28 -17.38 -23.94
N TYR A 284 24.06 -17.45 -23.40
CA TYR A 284 23.78 -16.91 -22.07
C TYR A 284 22.66 -17.64 -21.35
N VAL A 285 22.70 -17.59 -20.02
CA VAL A 285 21.61 -18.01 -19.14
C VAL A 285 20.79 -16.78 -18.75
N LEU A 286 19.47 -16.87 -18.90
CA LEU A 286 18.52 -15.97 -18.23
C LEU A 286 18.17 -16.59 -16.89
N ALA A 287 18.34 -15.84 -15.81
CA ALA A 287 17.93 -16.25 -14.47
C ALA A 287 17.52 -15.02 -13.64
N PRO A 288 16.63 -15.17 -12.63
CA PRO A 288 16.28 -14.06 -11.76
C PRO A 288 17.50 -13.47 -11.04
N SER A 289 17.52 -12.14 -10.92
CA SER A 289 18.62 -11.39 -10.28
C SER A 289 18.82 -11.74 -8.80
N SER A 290 17.79 -12.32 -8.17
CA SER A 290 17.81 -12.79 -6.79
C SER A 290 18.55 -14.12 -6.61
N TRP A 291 18.88 -14.86 -7.68
CA TRP A 291 19.57 -16.14 -7.59
C TRP A 291 21.05 -15.95 -7.26
N CYS A 292 21.56 -16.75 -6.32
CA CYS A 292 22.96 -16.73 -5.91
C CYS A 292 23.81 -17.49 -6.92
N LEU A 293 24.88 -16.87 -7.45
CA LEU A 293 25.81 -17.55 -8.36
C LEU A 293 26.82 -18.38 -7.55
N VAL A 294 26.84 -19.70 -7.76
CA VAL A 294 27.71 -20.63 -7.03
C VAL A 294 29.16 -20.57 -7.50
N ASN A 295 29.36 -20.67 -8.82
CA ASN A 295 30.67 -20.72 -9.48
C ASN A 295 30.70 -19.77 -10.69
N PRO A 296 30.52 -18.44 -10.48
CA PRO A 296 30.46 -17.47 -11.58
C PRO A 296 31.69 -17.46 -12.49
N GLU A 297 32.85 -17.88 -11.97
CA GLU A 297 34.10 -18.03 -12.71
C GLU A 297 34.07 -19.10 -13.80
N ASP A 298 33.21 -20.12 -13.66
CA ASP A 298 33.08 -21.20 -14.64
C ASP A 298 32.14 -20.83 -15.80
N ALA A 299 31.29 -19.80 -15.61
CA ALA A 299 30.30 -19.38 -16.60
C ALA A 299 30.89 -19.22 -18.01
N PRO A 300 32.02 -18.51 -18.24
CA PRO A 300 32.57 -18.31 -19.58
C PRO A 300 33.00 -19.59 -20.32
N TYR A 301 33.12 -20.70 -19.60
CA TYR A 301 33.50 -22.01 -20.14
C TYR A 301 32.34 -23.00 -20.13
N ALA A 302 31.20 -22.63 -19.55
CA ALA A 302 30.06 -23.50 -19.35
C ALA A 302 29.20 -23.63 -20.59
N GLN A 303 28.75 -24.85 -20.87
CA GLN A 303 27.73 -25.13 -21.89
C GLN A 303 26.37 -25.39 -21.24
N TYR A 304 26.33 -25.74 -19.96
CA TYR A 304 25.14 -26.09 -19.22
C TYR A 304 25.05 -25.27 -17.94
N ALA A 305 23.85 -25.14 -17.40
CA ALA A 305 23.60 -24.51 -16.12
C ALA A 305 22.55 -25.28 -15.36
N GLY A 306 22.62 -25.23 -14.03
CA GLY A 306 21.67 -25.85 -13.14
C GLY A 306 21.32 -24.96 -11.97
N VAL A 307 20.23 -25.29 -11.31
CA VAL A 307 19.76 -24.62 -10.11
C VAL A 307 19.72 -25.59 -8.93
N ILE A 308 20.17 -25.13 -7.77
CA ILE A 308 19.93 -25.81 -6.50
C ILE A 308 18.60 -25.29 -5.94
N GLU A 309 17.68 -26.21 -5.70
CA GLU A 309 16.34 -25.97 -5.17
C GLU A 309 16.17 -26.72 -3.86
N ILE A 310 15.50 -26.11 -2.88
CA ILE A 310 15.29 -26.72 -1.57
C ILE A 310 13.80 -26.95 -1.36
N LYS A 311 13.39 -28.22 -1.35
CA LYS A 311 12.04 -28.59 -0.90
C LYS A 311 11.85 -28.14 0.55
N GLY A 312 10.78 -27.40 0.83
CA GLY A 312 10.55 -26.81 2.16
C GLY A 312 11.48 -25.63 2.50
N GLY A 313 12.20 -25.09 1.51
CA GLY A 313 13.16 -23.99 1.68
C GLY A 313 12.56 -22.70 2.26
N GLU A 314 11.25 -22.47 2.10
CA GLU A 314 10.54 -21.33 2.68
C GLU A 314 10.74 -21.23 4.21
N ARG A 315 10.77 -22.37 4.91
CA ARG A 315 11.02 -22.43 6.37
C ARG A 315 12.39 -21.85 6.74
N TYR A 316 13.36 -21.98 5.84
CA TYR A 316 14.73 -21.52 6.03
C TYR A 316 14.99 -20.16 5.37
N LYS A 317 14.02 -19.63 4.61
CA LYS A 317 14.22 -18.50 3.69
C LYS A 317 15.39 -18.77 2.72
N ALA A 318 15.47 -19.99 2.22
CA ALA A 318 16.53 -20.42 1.32
C ALA A 318 16.45 -19.66 -0.02
N PRO A 319 17.57 -19.14 -0.54
CA PRO A 319 17.62 -18.61 -1.90
C PRO A 319 17.73 -19.77 -2.91
N HIS A 320 17.53 -19.43 -4.19
CA HIS A 320 17.90 -20.29 -5.31
C HIS A 320 19.37 -20.09 -5.65
N PHE A 321 20.06 -21.15 -6.06
CA PHE A 321 21.49 -21.07 -6.43
C PHE A 321 21.70 -21.49 -7.87
N LEU A 322 22.22 -20.60 -8.71
CA LEU A 322 22.61 -20.89 -10.08
C LEU A 322 24.06 -21.38 -10.11
N PHE A 323 24.30 -22.52 -10.75
CA PHE A 323 25.64 -23.04 -11.00
C PHE A 323 25.83 -23.39 -12.47
N PHE A 324 27.08 -23.42 -12.91
CA PHE A 324 27.46 -23.61 -14.30
C PHE A 324 28.27 -24.91 -14.47
N LEU A 325 28.03 -25.62 -15.57
CA LEU A 325 28.66 -26.89 -15.90
C LEU A 325 29.28 -26.85 -17.30
N LYS A 326 30.47 -27.43 -17.45
CA LYS A 326 31.29 -27.29 -18.65
C LYS A 326 30.86 -28.18 -19.80
N ASP A 327 30.74 -29.47 -19.57
CA ASP A 327 30.72 -30.50 -20.62
C ASP A 327 29.60 -31.53 -20.47
N HIS A 328 28.73 -31.39 -19.47
CA HIS A 328 27.60 -32.29 -19.25
C HIS A 328 26.43 -31.61 -18.52
N ASP A 329 25.27 -32.24 -18.62
CA ASP A 329 24.00 -31.81 -18.00
C ASP A 329 23.98 -32.22 -16.51
N VAL A 330 23.13 -31.57 -15.71
CA VAL A 330 22.96 -31.84 -14.27
C VAL A 330 22.63 -33.29 -13.96
N LYS A 331 21.91 -33.98 -14.85
CA LYS A 331 21.60 -35.42 -14.68
C LYS A 331 22.82 -36.33 -14.74
N ASP A 332 23.93 -35.85 -15.30
CA ASP A 332 25.14 -36.62 -15.56
C ASP A 332 26.26 -36.28 -14.55
N ILE A 333 26.01 -35.40 -13.56
CA ILE A 333 27.00 -35.02 -12.54
C ILE A 333 27.32 -36.21 -11.63
N THR A 334 28.59 -36.31 -11.23
CA THR A 334 29.04 -37.28 -10.23
C THR A 334 28.67 -36.84 -8.81
N ASN A 335 28.68 -37.78 -7.86
CA ASN A 335 28.49 -37.45 -6.44
C ASN A 335 29.57 -36.48 -5.92
N SER A 336 30.81 -36.57 -6.43
CA SER A 336 31.88 -35.65 -6.04
C SER A 336 31.59 -34.23 -6.49
N GLU A 337 31.17 -34.05 -7.75
CA GLU A 337 30.81 -32.72 -8.28
C GLU A 337 29.59 -32.15 -7.56
N ARG A 338 28.59 -32.99 -7.26
CA ARG A 338 27.44 -32.60 -6.45
C ARG A 338 27.86 -32.05 -5.08
N ASP A 339 28.75 -32.75 -4.38
CA ASP A 339 29.24 -32.33 -3.06
C ASP A 339 30.04 -31.01 -3.17
N GLU A 340 30.87 -30.86 -4.19
CA GLU A 340 31.63 -29.62 -4.45
C GLU A 340 30.72 -28.41 -4.71
N ILE A 341 29.66 -28.59 -5.52
CA ILE A 341 28.68 -27.54 -5.82
C ILE A 341 27.89 -27.16 -4.56
N ILE A 342 27.47 -28.15 -3.76
CA ILE A 342 26.77 -27.88 -2.49
C ILE A 342 27.69 -27.17 -1.49
N ASP A 343 28.97 -27.55 -1.44
CA ASP A 343 29.96 -26.91 -0.56
C ASP A 343 30.22 -25.45 -0.94
N ALA A 344 30.29 -25.17 -2.24
CA ALA A 344 30.39 -23.80 -2.76
C ALA A 344 29.11 -22.99 -2.44
N ALA A 345 27.93 -23.56 -2.63
CA ALA A 345 26.66 -22.92 -2.27
C ALA A 345 26.55 -22.65 -0.77
N ALA A 346 27.00 -23.58 0.08
CA ALA A 346 27.04 -23.41 1.53
C ALA A 346 28.06 -22.35 1.98
N SER A 347 29.08 -22.06 1.17
CA SER A 347 30.01 -20.97 1.43
C SER A 347 29.36 -19.59 1.17
N ILE A 348 28.39 -19.52 0.25
CA ILE A 348 27.59 -18.32 -0.01
C ILE A 348 26.47 -18.16 1.01
N TRP A 349 25.76 -19.26 1.33
CA TRP A 349 24.67 -19.30 2.29
C TRP A 349 24.90 -20.41 3.33
N PRO A 350 25.58 -20.11 4.46
CA PRO A 350 25.97 -21.09 5.46
C PRO A 350 24.82 -21.90 6.08
N ASP A 351 23.60 -21.37 6.04
CA ASP A 351 22.39 -22.06 6.53
C ASP A 351 22.02 -23.29 5.67
N LEU A 352 22.60 -23.45 4.47
CA LEU A 352 22.46 -24.67 3.67
C LEU A 352 22.93 -25.92 4.44
N ARG A 353 23.91 -25.76 5.33
CA ARG A 353 24.39 -26.86 6.19
C ARG A 353 23.35 -27.33 7.19
N LYS A 354 22.49 -26.42 7.66
CA LYS A 354 21.36 -26.78 8.52
C LYS A 354 20.31 -27.55 7.74
N VAL A 355 20.04 -27.12 6.50
CA VAL A 355 19.14 -27.85 5.59
C VAL A 355 19.65 -29.28 5.37
N GLN A 356 20.94 -29.46 5.03
CA GLN A 356 21.56 -30.79 4.89
C GLN A 356 21.41 -31.64 6.15
N ALA A 357 21.61 -31.06 7.33
CA ALA A 357 21.50 -31.77 8.59
C ALA A 357 20.05 -32.19 8.92
N ASP A 358 19.07 -31.46 8.40
CA ASP A 358 17.63 -31.72 8.58
C ASP A 358 17.04 -32.64 7.49
N GLU A 359 17.80 -33.02 6.45
CA GLU A 359 17.35 -34.02 5.46
C GLU A 359 17.14 -35.38 6.12
N VAL A 360 16.07 -36.07 5.73
CA VAL A 360 15.75 -37.42 6.18
C VAL A 360 15.93 -38.37 5.01
N ALA A 361 16.68 -39.46 5.20
CA ALA A 361 16.84 -40.49 4.16
C ALA A 361 15.63 -41.43 4.12
N LEU A 362 15.32 -42.02 2.97
CA LEU A 362 14.28 -43.05 2.86
C LEU A 362 14.69 -44.31 3.62
N GLU A 363 13.79 -44.82 4.45
CA GLU A 363 13.91 -46.11 5.12
C GLU A 363 12.92 -47.11 4.52
N TYR A 364 13.39 -48.30 4.19
CA TYR A 364 12.57 -49.36 3.59
C TYR A 364 12.27 -50.45 4.63
N GLY A 365 10.99 -50.83 4.71
CA GLY A 365 10.51 -51.90 5.57
C GLY A 365 10.79 -53.30 5.00
N PRO A 366 10.55 -54.36 5.79
CA PRO A 366 10.77 -55.75 5.37
C PRO A 366 9.95 -56.20 4.16
N ASP A 367 8.85 -55.50 3.86
CA ASP A 367 7.96 -55.72 2.72
C ASP A 367 8.38 -54.94 1.45
N GLY A 368 9.46 -54.18 1.53
CA GLY A 368 9.92 -53.28 0.45
C GLY A 368 9.13 -51.96 0.39
N GLY A 369 8.17 -51.73 1.29
CA GLY A 369 7.48 -50.46 1.43
C GLY A 369 8.36 -49.40 2.11
N ILE A 370 8.00 -48.12 1.97
CA ILE A 370 8.73 -47.02 2.61
C ILE A 370 8.21 -46.85 4.04
N ALA A 371 9.06 -47.15 5.03
CA ALA A 371 8.72 -47.18 6.45
C ALA A 371 8.55 -45.78 7.07
N ASN A 372 9.28 -44.78 6.57
CA ASN A 372 9.31 -43.42 7.12
C ASN A 372 8.73 -42.35 6.16
N MET A 373 7.79 -42.72 5.28
CA MET A 373 7.28 -41.83 4.22
C MET A 373 6.76 -40.47 4.74
N ALA A 374 6.06 -40.46 5.87
CA ALA A 374 5.52 -39.22 6.45
C ALA A 374 6.63 -38.26 6.88
N GLU A 375 7.69 -38.79 7.50
CA GLU A 375 8.85 -38.03 7.96
C GLU A 375 9.68 -37.53 6.77
N TYR A 376 10.00 -38.43 5.83
CA TYR A 376 10.70 -38.10 4.58
C TYR A 376 9.95 -37.03 3.76
N SER A 377 8.62 -37.13 3.68
CA SER A 377 7.82 -36.16 2.93
C SER A 377 7.79 -34.78 3.60
N ALA A 378 7.90 -34.71 4.93
CA ALA A 378 7.93 -33.45 5.69
C ALA A 378 9.34 -32.83 5.79
N ALA A 379 10.39 -33.64 5.63
CA ALA A 379 11.77 -33.17 5.70
C ALA A 379 12.16 -32.30 4.49
N PRO A 380 13.07 -31.32 4.68
CA PRO A 380 13.66 -30.62 3.55
C PRO A 380 14.47 -31.58 2.67
N CYS A 381 14.65 -31.21 1.40
CA CYS A 381 15.50 -31.95 0.49
C CYS A 381 16.18 -31.00 -0.51
N ILE A 382 17.48 -31.17 -0.71
CA ILE A 382 18.28 -30.40 -1.66
C ILE A 382 18.26 -31.12 -3.02
N GLY A 383 17.60 -30.48 -3.99
CA GLY A 383 17.55 -30.91 -5.38
C GLY A 383 18.48 -30.08 -6.26
N MET A 384 19.01 -30.70 -7.31
CA MET A 384 19.75 -30.01 -8.38
C MET A 384 19.03 -30.29 -9.69
N PHE A 385 18.71 -29.24 -10.44
CA PHE A 385 17.92 -29.34 -11.67
C PHE A 385 18.63 -28.61 -12.80
N GLY A 386 18.73 -29.24 -13.97
CA GLY A 386 19.26 -28.61 -15.17
C GLY A 386 18.30 -27.55 -15.71
N LEU A 387 18.85 -26.43 -16.14
CA LEU A 387 18.10 -25.46 -16.95
C LEU A 387 18.01 -25.97 -18.39
N PHE A 388 16.85 -25.74 -19.00
CA PHE A 388 16.59 -26.15 -20.38
C PHE A 388 16.98 -25.03 -21.34
N ASP A 389 17.32 -25.40 -22.57
CA ASP A 389 17.45 -24.46 -23.66
C ASP A 389 16.08 -23.81 -23.96
N GLN A 390 16.10 -22.57 -24.46
CA GLN A 390 14.90 -21.80 -24.75
C GLN A 390 13.92 -22.57 -25.64
N GLY A 391 12.69 -22.73 -25.15
CA GLY A 391 11.62 -23.46 -25.85
C GLY A 391 11.65 -24.99 -25.71
N GLU A 392 12.62 -25.55 -24.96
CA GLU A 392 12.74 -27.00 -24.75
C GLU A 392 12.15 -27.47 -23.40
N TYR A 393 11.63 -26.57 -22.57
CA TYR A 393 11.04 -26.94 -21.28
C TYR A 393 9.78 -27.82 -21.46
N PRO A 394 9.72 -29.03 -20.88
CA PRO A 394 8.70 -30.03 -21.21
C PRO A 394 7.29 -29.71 -20.72
N LEU A 395 7.13 -28.78 -19.77
CA LEU A 395 5.84 -28.44 -19.14
C LEU A 395 5.30 -27.07 -19.57
N GLY A 396 5.83 -26.49 -20.66
CA GLY A 396 5.44 -25.17 -21.15
C GLY A 396 6.47 -24.11 -20.80
N GLU A 397 6.13 -23.15 -19.93
CA GLU A 397 7.06 -22.09 -19.53
C GLU A 397 8.02 -22.59 -18.42
N PRO A 398 9.33 -22.29 -18.53
CA PRO A 398 10.29 -22.66 -17.49
C PRO A 398 10.00 -21.90 -16.18
N PRO A 399 10.19 -22.54 -15.00
CA PRO A 399 10.06 -21.88 -13.71
C PRO A 399 10.91 -20.62 -13.66
N PHE A 400 10.32 -19.53 -13.17
CA PHE A 400 10.95 -18.22 -13.05
C PHE A 400 11.48 -17.64 -14.37
N GLY A 401 11.10 -18.18 -15.53
CA GLY A 401 11.65 -17.79 -16.82
C GLY A 401 13.13 -18.13 -17.01
N ALA A 402 13.68 -19.03 -16.16
CA ALA A 402 15.08 -19.38 -16.19
C ALA A 402 15.40 -20.39 -17.31
N GLU A 403 16.25 -20.01 -18.25
CA GLU A 403 16.55 -20.81 -19.44
C GLU A 403 17.94 -20.48 -20.02
N ILE A 404 18.46 -21.40 -20.84
CA ILE A 404 19.69 -21.20 -21.61
C ILE A 404 19.32 -20.72 -23.01
N VAL A 405 19.94 -19.62 -23.47
CA VAL A 405 19.71 -19.07 -24.81
C VAL A 405 20.97 -19.26 -25.66
N ARG A 406 20.80 -19.99 -26.76
CA ARG A 406 21.86 -20.32 -27.73
C ARG A 406 21.89 -19.27 -28.84
N VAL A 407 22.91 -18.41 -28.86
CA VAL A 407 22.99 -17.27 -29.80
C VAL A 407 23.39 -17.71 -31.21
N ASN A 408 24.16 -18.79 -31.34
CA ASN A 408 24.70 -19.22 -32.64
C ASN A 408 23.83 -20.24 -33.41
N ASN A 409 22.75 -20.75 -32.82
CA ASN A 409 21.88 -21.75 -33.47
C ASN A 409 20.79 -21.16 -34.38
N ASP A 410 20.56 -19.84 -34.36
CA ASP A 410 19.59 -19.16 -35.24
C ASP A 410 20.03 -19.01 -36.71
N LYS A 411 21.21 -19.52 -37.10
CA LYS A 411 21.73 -19.45 -38.48
C LYS A 411 21.67 -20.74 -39.29
N CYS A 412 21.03 -21.80 -38.82
CA CYS A 412 20.90 -23.04 -39.60
C CYS A 412 19.49 -23.66 -39.54
N GLY A 413 18.49 -22.91 -40.02
CA GLY A 413 17.10 -23.36 -40.12
C GLY A 413 16.45 -23.13 -41.48
N LYS A 414 16.80 -23.98 -42.46
CA LYS A 414 15.98 -24.37 -43.63
C LYS A 414 15.58 -23.29 -44.66
N GLY A 415 16.48 -23.07 -45.62
CA GLY A 415 16.06 -22.88 -47.01
C GLY A 415 15.46 -24.20 -47.55
N GLY A 416 14.14 -24.24 -47.69
CA GLY A 416 13.43 -25.29 -48.42
C GLY A 416 13.21 -24.84 -49.87
N GLU A 417 14.06 -25.27 -50.78
CA GLU A 417 13.73 -25.39 -52.21
C GLU A 417 13.28 -26.83 -52.50
N ARG A 418 11.96 -27.02 -52.58
CA ARG A 418 11.19 -27.67 -53.68
C ARG A 418 9.80 -28.08 -53.20
#